data_AF-A0A9P3CYY8-F1
#
_entry.id   AF-A0A9P3CYY8-F1
#
_cell.length_a   1.000
_cell.length_b   1.000
_cell.length_c   1.000
_cell.angle_alpha   90.00
_cell.angle_beta   90.00
_cell.angle_gamma   90.00
#
_symmetry.space_group_name_H-M   'P 1'
#
loop_
_entity.id
_entity.type
_entity.pdbx_description
1 polymer ?
#
loop_
_entity_poly.entity_id
_entity_poly.type
_entity_poly.pdbx_seq_one_letter_code
_entity_poly.pdbx_strand_id
1 'polypeptide(L)'
;MATTTPAEYTGVAAGKVFAIPELLENILLLGVADQFVEGCRIDDGFKRQIWPTLGCGRISEDEICLFSIQRASKVFRHTIQGSLKLKQLMFLAPLPNAELVSSNETKDVGDLELHKPLGSLLAILGLSEAENLTTLYNDAYEDEDGPPDGIDRLKMIITDDFVCTPGTPYDKTIGKLPKGWHNPEASWRKLRICNAKAPAPIKLRIWSPYVCDNEAPPFDITFPLEKDATMEHVFDLLERFMVVLGEYRDKMVALLLEYEVAKSSPAANTEAEHSPIHQFEWSRGALADQLVEALEHCFAEVQGVKVCC
;
A
#
# COMPACT_ATOMS: atom_id res chain seq x y z
N MET A 1 34.13 10.54 -50.16
CA MET A 1 33.18 9.80 -49.32
C MET A 1 31.97 10.70 -49.12
N ALA A 2 30.83 10.37 -49.72
CA ALA A 2 29.60 11.14 -49.55
C ALA A 2 28.91 10.66 -48.27
N THR A 3 28.85 11.53 -47.26
CA THR A 3 28.02 11.37 -46.07
C THR A 3 26.57 11.59 -46.47
N THR A 4 25.83 10.51 -46.70
CA THR A 4 24.37 10.55 -46.83
C THR A 4 23.78 10.97 -45.49
N THR A 5 23.18 12.15 -45.44
CA THR A 5 22.33 12.60 -44.34
C THR A 5 21.17 11.61 -44.15
N PRO A 6 20.83 11.21 -42.91
CA PRO A 6 19.69 10.33 -42.67
C PRO A 6 18.40 10.95 -43.22
N ALA A 7 17.55 10.14 -43.84
CA ALA A 7 16.24 10.58 -44.30
C ALA A 7 15.42 11.15 -43.12
N GLU A 8 14.83 12.34 -43.29
CA GLU A 8 13.95 12.94 -42.30
C GLU A 8 12.80 11.98 -41.98
N TYR A 9 12.70 11.58 -40.71
CA TYR A 9 11.62 10.75 -40.22
C TYR A 9 10.31 11.57 -40.23
N THR A 10 9.42 11.28 -41.18
CA THR A 10 8.17 12.04 -41.37
C THR A 10 7.05 11.64 -40.42
N GLY A 11 7.23 10.62 -39.57
CA GLY A 11 6.20 10.12 -38.63
C GLY A 11 4.96 9.50 -39.29
N VAL A 12 4.83 9.54 -40.63
CA VAL A 12 3.65 9.07 -41.37
C VAL A 12 3.41 7.57 -41.18
N ALA A 13 4.46 6.76 -41.09
CA ALA A 13 4.35 5.33 -40.87
C ALA A 13 3.85 5.00 -39.44
N ALA A 14 4.42 5.64 -38.42
CA ALA A 14 3.97 5.46 -37.02
C ALA A 14 2.54 5.95 -36.82
N GLY A 15 2.17 7.09 -37.42
CA GLY A 15 0.79 7.59 -37.39
C GLY A 15 -0.22 6.59 -37.98
N LYS A 16 0.16 5.88 -39.06
CA LYS A 16 -0.68 4.82 -39.65
C LYS A 16 -0.79 3.58 -38.77
N VAL A 17 0.29 3.19 -38.08
CA VAL A 17 0.31 2.07 -37.14
C VAL A 17 -0.60 2.34 -35.93
N PHE A 18 -0.53 3.54 -35.34
CA PHE A 18 -1.36 3.91 -34.19
C PHE A 18 -2.81 4.23 -34.55
N ALA A 19 -3.13 4.41 -35.84
CA ALA A 19 -4.50 4.61 -36.30
C ALA A 19 -5.32 3.30 -36.35
N ILE A 20 -4.68 2.13 -36.24
CA ILE A 20 -5.36 0.82 -36.21
C ILE A 20 -5.52 0.41 -34.73
N PRO A 21 -6.75 0.42 -34.18
CA PRO A 21 -6.97 0.17 -32.74
C PRO A 21 -6.43 -1.19 -32.27
N GLU A 22 -6.60 -2.25 -33.07
CA GLU A 22 -6.15 -3.61 -32.74
C GLU A 22 -4.62 -3.71 -32.70
N LEU A 23 -3.94 -3.01 -33.61
CA LEU A 23 -2.47 -2.98 -33.64
C LEU A 23 -1.94 -2.17 -32.47
N LEU A 24 -2.58 -1.03 -32.16
CA LEU A 24 -2.25 -0.23 -31.00
C LEU A 24 -2.49 -0.97 -29.69
N GLU A 25 -3.59 -1.72 -29.57
CA GLU A 25 -3.85 -2.60 -28.42
C GLU A 25 -2.71 -3.60 -28.23
N ASN A 26 -2.29 -4.29 -29.29
CA ASN A 26 -1.19 -5.26 -29.21
C ASN A 26 0.15 -4.61 -28.84
N ILE A 27 0.45 -3.42 -29.37
CA ILE A 27 1.66 -2.67 -29.00
C ILE A 27 1.64 -2.33 -27.52
N LEU A 28 0.49 -1.88 -27.00
CA LEU A 28 0.35 -1.56 -25.57
C LEU A 28 0.44 -2.81 -24.70
N LEU A 29 -0.17 -3.93 -25.12
CA LEU A 29 -0.08 -5.21 -24.40
C LEU A 29 1.36 -5.74 -24.37
N LEU A 30 2.06 -5.71 -25.50
CA LEU A 30 3.47 -6.11 -25.58
C LEU A 30 4.36 -5.21 -24.74
N GLY A 31 4.20 -3.90 -24.87
CA GLY A 31 5.02 -2.95 -24.12
C GLY A 31 4.80 -3.04 -22.61
N VAL A 32 3.60 -3.41 -22.17
CA VAL A 32 3.34 -3.74 -20.75
C VAL A 32 3.96 -5.09 -20.39
N ALA A 33 3.82 -6.12 -21.23
CA ALA A 33 4.39 -7.46 -20.99
C ALA A 33 5.93 -7.47 -20.90
N ASP A 34 6.61 -6.71 -21.77
CA ASP A 34 8.08 -6.65 -21.82
C ASP A 34 8.68 -6.05 -20.53
N GLN A 35 7.94 -5.16 -19.85
CA GLN A 35 8.33 -4.63 -18.54
C GLN A 35 8.35 -5.69 -17.44
N PHE A 36 7.57 -6.76 -17.58
CA PHE A 36 7.58 -7.87 -16.63
C PHE A 36 8.79 -8.80 -16.84
N VAL A 37 9.34 -8.88 -18.05
CA VAL A 37 10.37 -9.87 -18.40
C VAL A 37 11.79 -9.34 -18.12
N GLU A 38 12.05 -8.06 -18.38
CA GLU A 38 13.43 -7.52 -18.38
C GLU A 38 13.91 -7.01 -16.99
N GLY A 39 13.05 -7.02 -15.97
CA GLY A 39 13.32 -6.54 -14.61
C GLY A 39 13.91 -7.56 -13.62
N CYS A 40 14.33 -8.74 -14.07
CA CYS A 40 14.82 -9.85 -13.22
C CYS A 40 16.22 -9.64 -12.62
N ARG A 41 16.49 -8.48 -12.03
CA ARG A 41 17.63 -8.27 -11.12
C ARG A 41 17.14 -7.70 -9.80
N ILE A 42 16.68 -8.64 -8.97
CA ILE A 42 17.00 -8.80 -7.55
C ILE A 42 17.58 -7.52 -6.93
N ASP A 43 16.71 -6.67 -6.41
CA ASP A 43 16.94 -5.79 -5.24
C ASP A 43 15.69 -4.94 -4.94
N ASP A 44 14.69 -4.88 -5.83
CA ASP A 44 13.48 -4.07 -5.62
C ASP A 44 12.21 -4.65 -6.32
N GLY A 45 12.07 -5.98 -6.28
CA GLY A 45 11.16 -6.78 -7.13
C GLY A 45 9.66 -6.40 -7.10
N PHE A 46 9.20 -5.73 -6.05
CA PHE A 46 7.78 -5.34 -5.93
C PHE A 46 7.45 -4.00 -6.60
N LYS A 47 8.46 -3.13 -6.79
CA LYS A 47 8.27 -1.78 -7.33
C LYS A 47 7.97 -1.73 -8.84
N ARG A 48 7.99 -2.84 -9.58
CA ARG A 48 7.87 -2.78 -11.06
C ARG A 48 6.67 -3.51 -11.65
N GLN A 49 6.15 -4.55 -11.01
CA GLN A 49 4.98 -5.27 -11.53
C GLN A 49 3.67 -4.46 -11.43
N ILE A 50 3.66 -3.44 -10.57
CA ILE A 50 2.44 -2.72 -10.17
C ILE A 50 2.44 -1.26 -10.66
N TRP A 51 3.61 -0.65 -10.78
CA TRP A 51 3.80 0.75 -11.15
C TRP A 51 3.24 1.17 -12.52
N PRO A 52 3.23 0.34 -13.60
CA PRO A 52 2.65 0.78 -14.87
C PRO A 52 1.13 0.99 -14.82
N THR A 53 0.47 0.55 -13.75
CA THR A 53 -1.00 0.54 -13.62
C THR A 53 -1.58 1.56 -12.66
N LEU A 54 -0.80 2.34 -11.90
CA LEU A 54 -1.39 3.34 -10.97
C LEU A 54 -0.85 4.76 -11.13
N GLY A 55 -0.31 5.07 -12.31
CA GLY A 55 0.01 6.45 -12.69
C GLY A 55 1.45 6.88 -12.46
N CYS A 56 2.36 5.96 -12.17
CA CYS A 56 3.78 6.24 -12.00
C CYS A 56 4.58 5.24 -12.83
N GLY A 57 4.77 5.48 -14.12
CA GLY A 57 5.93 4.92 -14.80
C GLY A 57 7.13 5.75 -14.36
N ARG A 58 8.25 5.14 -13.96
CA ARG A 58 9.50 5.90 -13.88
C ARG A 58 9.86 6.29 -15.30
N ILE A 59 9.54 7.52 -15.71
CA ILE A 59 9.87 8.04 -17.05
C ILE A 59 11.38 7.91 -17.33
N SER A 60 12.21 7.88 -16.28
CA SER A 60 13.66 7.66 -16.35
C SER A 60 14.10 6.25 -16.75
N GLU A 61 13.19 5.27 -16.78
CA GLU A 61 13.49 3.85 -17.05
C GLU A 61 12.69 3.28 -18.24
N ASP A 62 12.21 4.15 -19.14
CA ASP A 62 11.47 3.77 -20.36
C ASP A 62 10.17 2.97 -20.11
N GLU A 63 9.58 3.09 -18.92
CA GLU A 63 8.33 2.42 -18.55
C GLU A 63 7.07 3.13 -19.12
N ILE A 64 6.31 2.40 -19.94
CA ILE A 64 4.92 2.64 -20.36
C ILE A 64 3.97 2.64 -19.15
N CYS A 65 3.45 3.81 -18.81
CA CYS A 65 2.32 3.95 -17.89
C CYS A 65 1.02 4.14 -18.68
N LEU A 66 0.12 3.14 -18.62
CA LEU A 66 -1.14 3.17 -19.38
C LEU A 66 -2.03 4.36 -19.00
N PHE A 67 -2.06 4.74 -17.72
CA PHE A 67 -2.79 5.93 -17.24
C PHE A 67 -2.26 7.24 -17.83
N SER A 68 -0.93 7.35 -17.96
CA SER A 68 -0.30 8.53 -18.59
C SER A 68 -0.58 8.56 -20.10
N ILE A 69 -0.50 7.42 -20.77
CA ILE A 69 -0.70 7.30 -22.21
C ILE A 69 -2.15 7.57 -22.62
N GLN A 70 -3.14 7.23 -21.78
CA GLN A 70 -4.54 7.65 -21.99
C GLN A 70 -4.69 9.16 -22.13
N ARG A 71 -3.81 9.95 -21.49
CA ARG A 71 -3.85 11.42 -21.54
C ARG A 71 -3.12 11.99 -22.75
N ALA A 72 -2.23 11.23 -23.38
CA ALA A 72 -1.41 11.69 -24.49
C ALA A 72 -2.23 11.91 -25.78
N SER A 73 -3.24 11.07 -26.05
CA SER A 73 -4.13 11.25 -27.20
C SER A 73 -5.47 10.52 -27.06
N LYS A 74 -6.51 11.06 -27.72
CA LYS A 74 -7.85 10.44 -27.77
C LYS A 74 -7.81 9.02 -28.33
N VAL A 75 -6.90 8.72 -29.26
CA VAL A 75 -6.78 7.39 -29.87
C VAL A 75 -6.35 6.36 -28.84
N PHE A 76 -5.32 6.66 -28.03
CA PHE A 76 -4.88 5.81 -26.93
C PHE A 76 -5.99 5.64 -25.88
N ARG A 77 -6.65 6.74 -25.50
CA ARG A 77 -7.79 6.69 -24.58
C ARG A 77 -8.88 5.75 -25.07
N HIS A 78 -9.33 5.92 -26.31
CA HIS A 78 -10.39 5.08 -26.88
C HIS A 78 -9.96 3.61 -27.01
N THR A 79 -8.72 3.36 -27.41
CA THR A 79 -8.17 2.00 -27.52
C THR A 79 -8.16 1.31 -26.16
N ILE A 80 -7.67 1.98 -25.12
CA ILE A 80 -7.66 1.41 -23.77
C ILE A 80 -9.08 1.23 -23.23
N GLN A 81 -9.99 2.19 -23.44
CA GLN A 81 -11.39 2.06 -23.01
C GLN A 81 -12.14 0.94 -23.75
N GLY A 82 -11.80 0.68 -25.02
CA GLY A 82 -12.37 -0.38 -25.85
C GLY A 82 -11.81 -1.76 -25.54
N SER A 83 -10.53 -1.86 -25.16
CA SER A 83 -9.86 -3.13 -24.85
C SER A 83 -10.21 -3.62 -23.45
N LEU A 84 -10.86 -4.78 -23.36
CA LEU A 84 -11.08 -5.45 -22.08
C LEU A 84 -9.76 -5.84 -21.41
N LYS A 85 -8.79 -6.32 -22.19
CA LYS A 85 -7.48 -6.78 -21.70
C LYS A 85 -6.69 -5.64 -21.06
N LEU A 86 -6.61 -4.48 -21.72
CA LEU A 86 -5.94 -3.30 -21.17
C LEU A 86 -6.64 -2.77 -19.93
N LYS A 87 -7.99 -2.78 -19.90
CA LYS A 87 -8.74 -2.41 -18.69
C LYS A 87 -8.47 -3.36 -17.53
N GLN A 88 -8.39 -4.66 -17.79
CA GLN A 88 -8.08 -5.66 -16.76
C GLN A 88 -6.68 -5.46 -16.17
N LEU A 89 -5.69 -5.15 -17.01
CA LEU A 89 -4.34 -4.77 -16.56
C LEU A 89 -4.35 -3.54 -15.65
N MET A 90 -5.22 -2.56 -15.92
CA MET A 90 -5.34 -1.33 -15.14
C MET A 90 -6.33 -1.42 -13.96
N PHE A 91 -6.81 -2.62 -13.63
CA PHE A 91 -7.89 -2.85 -12.64
C PHE A 91 -9.22 -2.13 -12.95
N LEU A 92 -9.39 -1.60 -14.16
CA LEU A 92 -10.61 -0.93 -14.63
C LEU A 92 -11.71 -1.91 -15.05
N ALA A 93 -11.40 -3.20 -15.14
CA ALA A 93 -12.37 -4.26 -15.41
C ALA A 93 -12.00 -5.51 -14.60
N PRO A 94 -13.00 -6.28 -14.12
CA PRO A 94 -12.74 -7.48 -13.35
C PRO A 94 -12.18 -8.62 -14.22
N LEU A 95 -11.40 -9.50 -13.59
CA LEU A 95 -10.96 -10.77 -14.18
C LEU A 95 -11.80 -11.93 -13.64
N PRO A 96 -12.00 -12.99 -14.44
CA PRO A 96 -12.56 -14.25 -13.93
C PRO A 96 -11.74 -14.77 -12.74
N ASN A 97 -12.43 -15.16 -11.66
CA ASN A 97 -11.76 -15.67 -10.45
C ASN A 97 -10.81 -16.84 -10.74
N ALA A 98 -11.19 -17.75 -11.63
CA ALA A 98 -10.35 -18.89 -12.03
C ALA A 98 -9.02 -18.45 -12.67
N GLU A 99 -9.02 -17.37 -13.47
CA GLU A 99 -7.81 -16.84 -14.09
C GLU A 99 -6.88 -16.23 -13.04
N LEU A 100 -7.44 -15.48 -12.09
CA LEU A 100 -6.67 -14.90 -10.98
C LEU A 100 -5.99 -15.98 -10.15
N VAL A 101 -6.71 -17.06 -9.83
CA VAL A 101 -6.22 -18.18 -9.03
C VAL A 101 -5.22 -19.07 -9.77
N SER A 102 -5.38 -19.23 -11.09
CA SER A 102 -4.47 -20.03 -11.90
C SER A 102 -3.15 -19.32 -12.27
N SER A 103 -3.09 -18.00 -12.13
CA SER A 103 -2.01 -17.17 -12.70
C SER A 103 -0.70 -17.14 -11.89
N ASN A 104 -0.67 -17.72 -10.70
CA ASN A 104 0.48 -17.61 -9.80
C ASN A 104 1.43 -18.81 -9.90
N GLU A 105 2.50 -18.64 -10.68
CA GLU A 105 3.71 -19.49 -10.59
C GLU A 105 4.65 -19.06 -9.45
N THR A 106 4.48 -17.85 -8.88
CA THR A 106 5.32 -17.31 -7.79
C THR A 106 4.48 -17.00 -6.55
N LYS A 107 4.63 -17.81 -5.51
CA LYS A 107 3.89 -17.76 -4.22
C LYS A 107 4.37 -16.67 -3.25
N ASP A 108 5.18 -15.72 -3.71
CA ASP A 108 5.97 -14.87 -2.79
C ASP A 108 5.18 -13.71 -2.15
N VAL A 109 3.95 -13.47 -2.60
CA VAL A 109 3.09 -12.40 -2.07
C VAL A 109 1.79 -13.07 -1.71
N GLY A 110 1.63 -13.40 -0.43
CA GLY A 110 0.55 -14.26 0.07
C GLY A 110 -0.78 -13.97 -0.60
N ASP A 111 -1.31 -14.97 -1.31
CA ASP A 111 -2.67 -15.22 -1.82
C ASP A 111 -3.67 -14.04 -1.99
N LEU A 112 -3.21 -12.83 -2.31
CA LEU A 112 -4.07 -11.68 -2.66
C LEU A 112 -4.49 -11.70 -4.14
N GLU A 113 -4.70 -12.89 -4.70
CA GLU A 113 -4.98 -13.07 -6.12
C GLU A 113 -6.20 -12.29 -6.58
N LEU A 114 -7.20 -12.21 -5.70
CA LEU A 114 -8.44 -11.48 -5.92
C LEU A 114 -8.35 -10.00 -5.55
N HIS A 115 -7.29 -9.58 -4.86
CA HIS A 115 -7.13 -8.24 -4.29
C HIS A 115 -5.81 -7.58 -4.72
N LYS A 116 -5.35 -7.86 -5.94
CA LYS A 116 -4.16 -7.22 -6.55
C LYS A 116 -4.18 -5.68 -6.45
N PRO A 117 -5.32 -4.98 -6.62
CA PRO A 117 -5.39 -3.53 -6.39
C PRO A 117 -4.99 -3.12 -4.98
N LEU A 118 -5.43 -3.86 -3.95
CA LEU A 118 -5.07 -3.58 -2.55
C LEU A 118 -3.57 -3.77 -2.31
N GLY A 119 -3.02 -4.91 -2.73
CA GLY A 119 -1.58 -5.15 -2.64
C GLY A 119 -0.78 -4.06 -3.35
N SER A 120 -1.29 -3.57 -4.47
CA SER A 120 -0.71 -2.46 -5.23
C SER A 120 -0.71 -1.14 -4.49
N LEU A 121 -1.77 -0.82 -3.76
CA LEU A 121 -1.83 0.37 -2.92
C LEU A 121 -0.76 0.32 -1.83
N LEU A 122 -0.70 -0.81 -1.10
CA LEU A 122 0.28 -0.99 -0.03
C LEU A 122 1.71 -0.91 -0.58
N ALA A 123 1.94 -1.40 -1.79
CA ALA A 123 3.22 -1.28 -2.50
C ALA A 123 3.68 0.15 -2.66
N ILE A 124 2.78 0.97 -3.18
CA ILE A 124 3.04 2.37 -3.48
C ILE A 124 3.31 3.15 -2.19
N LEU A 125 2.64 2.76 -1.11
CA LEU A 125 2.83 3.35 0.21
C LEU A 125 4.11 2.86 0.93
N GLY A 126 4.85 1.91 0.35
CA GLY A 126 6.02 1.29 0.99
C GLY A 126 5.66 0.43 2.19
N LEU A 127 4.38 0.01 2.29
CA LEU A 127 3.86 -0.83 3.36
C LEU A 127 3.89 -2.32 2.97
N SER A 128 4.44 -2.61 1.79
CA SER A 128 4.40 -3.93 1.16
C SER A 128 5.72 -4.69 1.13
N GLU A 129 6.82 -4.13 1.64
CA GLU A 129 8.15 -4.73 1.47
C GLU A 129 8.10 -6.18 1.98
N ALA A 130 8.76 -7.12 1.29
CA ALA A 130 8.62 -8.57 1.55
C ALA A 130 8.95 -8.97 3.01
N GLU A 131 9.67 -8.12 3.74
CA GLU A 131 9.96 -8.26 5.17
C GLU A 131 8.79 -7.76 6.06
N ASN A 132 7.99 -6.81 5.59
CA ASN A 132 6.83 -6.21 6.27
C ASN A 132 5.47 -6.80 5.85
N LEU A 133 5.35 -7.30 4.61
CA LEU A 133 4.34 -8.26 4.18
C LEU A 133 4.95 -9.63 4.23
N THR A 134 5.07 -10.16 5.44
CA THR A 134 5.32 -11.59 5.53
C THR A 134 4.07 -12.31 5.05
N THR A 135 4.26 -13.09 3.98
CA THR A 135 3.44 -14.24 3.58
C THR A 135 2.83 -14.83 4.83
N LEU A 136 1.51 -15.10 4.82
CA LEU A 136 0.79 -15.94 5.77
C LEU A 136 1.77 -16.66 6.69
N TYR A 137 2.19 -16.03 7.79
CA TYR A 137 3.06 -16.73 8.71
C TYR A 137 2.18 -17.90 9.10
N ASN A 138 2.67 -19.12 8.83
CA ASN A 138 2.38 -20.22 9.72
C ASN A 138 2.91 -19.71 11.06
N ASP A 139 2.09 -18.94 11.77
CA ASP A 139 2.25 -18.65 13.18
C ASP A 139 2.23 -20.04 13.79
N ALA A 140 3.42 -20.65 13.90
CA ALA A 140 3.63 -21.93 14.53
C ALA A 140 3.30 -21.88 16.04
N TYR A 141 2.62 -20.82 16.48
CA TYR A 141 2.16 -20.63 17.83
C TYR A 141 0.70 -20.19 17.98
N GLU A 142 -0.01 -19.62 16.99
CA GLU A 142 -1.48 -19.38 17.14
C GLU A 142 -2.23 -19.46 15.78
N ASP A 143 -3.30 -20.26 15.76
CA ASP A 143 -4.23 -20.63 14.66
C ASP A 143 -3.82 -21.83 13.76
N GLU A 144 -3.79 -23.04 14.34
CA GLU A 144 -3.84 -24.33 13.59
C GLU A 144 -5.18 -24.56 12.84
N ASP A 145 -6.19 -23.71 13.06
CA ASP A 145 -7.40 -23.71 12.27
C ASP A 145 -7.29 -22.62 11.20
N GLY A 146 -7.41 -22.99 9.92
CA GLY A 146 -7.56 -22.03 8.83
C GLY A 146 -8.64 -20.97 9.15
N PRO A 147 -8.68 -19.83 8.45
CA PRO A 147 -9.51 -18.68 8.85
C PRO A 147 -10.92 -19.17 9.24
N PRO A 148 -11.34 -19.02 10.51
CA PRO A 148 -12.53 -19.69 11.07
C PRO A 148 -13.83 -19.30 10.34
N ASP A 149 -13.78 -18.25 9.52
CA ASP A 149 -14.83 -17.68 8.70
C ASP A 149 -14.62 -17.83 7.18
N GLY A 150 -13.50 -18.42 6.75
CA GLY A 150 -13.13 -18.55 5.33
C GLY A 150 -12.84 -17.22 4.62
N ILE A 151 -12.49 -16.15 5.35
CA ILE A 151 -12.16 -14.84 4.79
C ILE A 151 -10.65 -14.65 4.78
N ASP A 152 -10.12 -14.26 3.62
CA ASP A 152 -8.70 -13.99 3.44
C ASP A 152 -8.22 -12.84 4.35
N ARG A 153 -6.97 -12.94 4.82
CA ARG A 153 -6.34 -11.96 5.69
C ARG A 153 -5.06 -11.41 5.05
N LEU A 154 -4.94 -10.09 5.04
CA LEU A 154 -3.74 -9.37 4.65
C LEU A 154 -3.09 -8.77 5.88
N LYS A 155 -1.87 -9.21 6.24
CA LYS A 155 -1.12 -8.71 7.40
C LYS A 155 -0.13 -7.64 6.96
N MET A 156 -0.16 -6.49 7.62
CA MET A 156 0.77 -5.38 7.48
C MET A 156 1.50 -5.20 8.81
N ILE A 157 2.83 -5.24 8.78
CA ILE A 157 3.66 -5.09 9.98
C ILE A 157 4.17 -3.66 10.09
N ILE A 158 3.94 -3.03 11.25
CA ILE A 158 4.56 -1.76 11.61
C ILE A 158 5.78 -2.03 12.49
N THR A 159 6.97 -1.74 11.95
CA THR A 159 8.24 -1.88 12.65
C THR A 159 8.60 -0.63 13.45
N ASP A 160 9.50 -0.79 14.41
CA ASP A 160 10.01 0.31 15.23
C ASP A 160 10.67 1.40 14.36
N ASP A 161 11.48 0.99 13.38
CA ASP A 161 12.13 1.89 12.42
C ASP A 161 11.14 2.81 11.70
N PHE A 162 9.93 2.31 11.40
CA PHE A 162 8.89 3.09 10.75
C PHE A 162 8.43 4.27 11.62
N VAL A 163 8.40 4.09 12.94
CA VAL A 163 7.98 5.11 13.92
C VAL A 163 9.17 5.99 14.33
N CYS A 164 10.32 5.39 14.63
CA CYS A 164 11.45 6.04 15.30
C CYS A 164 12.35 6.86 14.36
N THR A 165 12.37 6.56 13.05
CA THR A 165 13.20 7.34 12.11
C THR A 165 12.69 8.78 11.93
N PRO A 166 13.53 9.72 11.46
CA PRO A 166 13.11 11.11 11.23
C PRO A 166 11.93 11.24 10.26
N GLY A 167 11.00 12.15 10.56
CA GLY A 167 9.75 12.38 9.82
C GLY A 167 8.55 11.65 10.42
N THR A 168 7.35 12.14 10.14
CA THR A 168 6.12 11.47 10.61
C THR A 168 5.84 10.22 9.78
N PRO A 169 5.12 9.20 10.31
CA PRO A 169 4.64 8.07 9.53
C PRO A 169 3.91 8.49 8.25
N TYR A 170 3.11 9.57 8.34
CA TYR A 170 2.45 10.19 7.19
C TYR A 170 3.47 10.68 6.15
N ASP A 171 4.47 11.48 6.55
CA ASP A 171 5.49 12.01 5.64
C ASP A 171 6.36 10.91 5.03
N LYS A 172 6.48 9.75 5.67
CA LYS A 172 7.24 8.61 5.16
C LYS A 172 6.48 7.84 4.08
N THR A 173 5.15 7.94 4.06
CA THR A 173 4.26 7.15 3.20
C THR A 173 3.41 8.07 2.32
N ILE A 174 2.22 8.43 2.79
CA ILE A 174 1.20 9.18 2.06
C ILE A 174 1.68 10.57 1.66
N GLY A 175 2.44 11.26 2.52
CA GLY A 175 2.99 12.58 2.24
C GLY A 175 4.02 12.63 1.10
N LYS A 176 4.60 11.49 0.70
CA LYS A 176 5.52 11.41 -0.45
C LYS A 176 4.81 11.26 -1.78
N LEU A 177 3.51 10.97 -1.77
CA LEU A 177 2.78 10.72 -3.00
C LEU A 177 2.67 11.99 -3.84
N PRO A 178 2.69 11.86 -5.18
CA PRO A 178 2.44 13.00 -6.05
C PRO A 178 1.08 13.66 -5.75
N LYS A 179 0.99 14.99 -5.87
CA LYS A 179 -0.23 15.77 -5.60
C LYS A 179 -1.51 15.21 -6.23
N GLY A 180 -1.40 14.52 -7.37
CA GLY A 180 -2.54 13.89 -8.05
C GLY A 180 -3.19 12.74 -7.28
N TRP A 181 -2.49 12.11 -6.34
CA TRP A 181 -3.06 11.08 -5.45
C TRP A 181 -4.05 11.70 -4.47
N HIS A 182 -3.78 12.89 -3.95
CA HIS A 182 -4.68 13.57 -3.03
C HIS A 182 -5.89 14.23 -3.71
N ASN A 183 -6.07 14.05 -5.02
CA ASN A 183 -7.22 14.61 -5.73
C ASN A 183 -8.47 13.74 -5.48
N PRO A 184 -9.55 14.28 -4.88
CA PRO A 184 -10.78 13.53 -4.62
C PRO A 184 -11.46 13.02 -5.91
N GLU A 185 -11.19 13.65 -7.05
CA GLU A 185 -11.75 13.24 -8.35
C GLU A 185 -10.91 12.19 -9.09
N ALA A 186 -9.80 11.74 -8.49
CA ALA A 186 -8.91 10.79 -9.14
C ALA A 186 -9.63 9.47 -9.46
N SER A 187 -9.48 8.98 -10.69
CA SER A 187 -10.20 7.79 -11.14
C SER A 187 -9.85 6.52 -10.37
N TRP A 188 -8.63 6.44 -9.82
CA TRP A 188 -8.16 5.28 -9.04
C TRP A 188 -8.96 5.11 -7.75
N ARG A 189 -9.49 6.21 -7.17
CA ARG A 189 -10.31 6.18 -5.95
C ARG A 189 -11.52 5.25 -6.05
N LYS A 190 -12.08 5.14 -7.26
CA LYS A 190 -13.28 4.32 -7.56
C LYS A 190 -12.96 2.86 -7.91
N LEU A 191 -11.68 2.50 -8.01
CA LEU A 191 -11.30 1.11 -8.25
C LEU A 191 -11.67 0.28 -7.04
N ARG A 192 -12.20 -0.92 -7.27
CA ARG A 192 -12.47 -1.87 -6.19
C ARG A 192 -11.17 -2.48 -5.72
N ILE A 193 -11.07 -2.73 -4.43
CA ILE A 193 -9.91 -3.44 -3.87
C ILE A 193 -9.84 -4.88 -4.35
N CYS A 194 -11.01 -5.47 -4.67
CA CYS A 194 -11.13 -6.78 -5.29
C CYS A 194 -11.31 -6.62 -6.81
N ASN A 195 -10.38 -7.16 -7.60
CA ASN A 195 -10.43 -7.15 -9.07
C ASN A 195 -11.08 -8.41 -9.66
N ALA A 196 -11.69 -9.26 -8.83
CA ALA A 196 -12.36 -10.47 -9.27
C ALA A 196 -13.78 -10.19 -9.80
N LYS A 197 -14.23 -11.02 -10.75
CA LYS A 197 -15.59 -10.95 -11.31
C LYS A 197 -16.66 -11.29 -10.26
N ALA A 198 -16.41 -12.28 -9.42
CA ALA A 198 -17.15 -12.53 -8.19
C ALA A 198 -16.35 -11.93 -7.03
N PRO A 199 -16.76 -10.77 -6.50
CA PRO A 199 -15.98 -10.05 -5.49
C PRO A 199 -15.99 -10.78 -4.15
N ALA A 200 -14.85 -10.78 -3.46
CA ALA A 200 -14.66 -11.38 -2.16
C ALA A 200 -14.29 -10.30 -1.12
N PRO A 201 -14.79 -10.41 0.13
CA PRO A 201 -14.34 -9.55 1.22
C PRO A 201 -12.90 -9.94 1.61
N ILE A 202 -12.22 -9.06 2.34
CA ILE A 202 -10.88 -9.34 2.89
C ILE A 202 -10.72 -8.65 4.24
N LYS A 203 -9.87 -9.20 5.10
CA LYS A 203 -9.47 -8.56 6.36
C LYS A 203 -8.08 -7.96 6.22
N LEU A 204 -7.93 -6.65 6.42
CA LEU A 204 -6.61 -6.02 6.53
C LEU A 204 -6.22 -5.97 8.02
N ARG A 205 -5.23 -6.75 8.44
CA ARG A 205 -4.68 -6.75 9.80
C ARG A 205 -3.44 -5.88 9.82
N ILE A 206 -3.43 -4.80 10.59
CA ILE A 206 -2.22 -4.02 10.88
C ILE A 206 -1.77 -4.39 12.28
N TRP A 207 -0.52 -4.82 12.38
CA TRP A 207 0.05 -5.37 13.59
C TRP A 207 1.44 -4.82 13.84
N SER A 208 1.78 -4.61 15.12
CA SER A 208 3.14 -4.32 15.55
C SER A 208 3.55 -5.29 16.66
N PRO A 209 4.68 -6.00 16.54
CA PRO A 209 5.13 -6.92 17.58
C PRO A 209 5.42 -6.19 18.88
N TYR A 210 4.91 -6.72 19.99
CA TYR A 210 5.41 -6.32 21.31
C TYR A 210 6.84 -6.82 21.47
N VAL A 211 7.79 -5.90 21.47
CA VAL A 211 9.16 -6.17 21.91
C VAL A 211 9.39 -5.28 23.11
N CYS A 212 9.81 -5.85 24.25
CA CYS A 212 9.94 -5.11 25.51
C CYS A 212 10.75 -3.81 25.38
N ASP A 213 11.71 -3.80 24.44
CA ASP A 213 12.63 -2.69 24.17
C ASP A 213 12.19 -1.77 23.01
N ASN A 214 11.04 -2.02 22.36
CA ASN A 214 10.56 -1.18 21.26
C ASN A 214 9.72 0.00 21.75
N GLU A 215 9.79 1.10 21.01
CA GLU A 215 8.96 2.29 21.19
C GLU A 215 7.63 2.19 20.44
N ALA A 216 7.55 1.30 19.44
CA ALA A 216 6.33 0.96 18.74
C ALA A 216 5.26 0.40 19.72
N PRO A 217 4.01 0.88 19.64
CA PRO A 217 2.94 0.39 20.49
C PRO A 217 2.57 -1.03 20.08
N PRO A 218 2.33 -1.94 21.04
CA PRO A 218 1.70 -3.20 20.70
C PRO A 218 0.25 -2.92 20.30
N PHE A 219 -0.05 -3.11 19.02
CA PHE A 219 -1.43 -3.12 18.56
C PHE A 219 -1.62 -4.22 17.52
N ASP A 220 -2.82 -4.78 17.55
CA ASP A 220 -3.28 -5.79 16.61
C ASP A 220 -4.69 -5.41 16.18
N ILE A 221 -4.79 -4.78 15.01
CA ILE A 221 -6.04 -4.20 14.55
C ILE A 221 -6.40 -4.83 13.23
N THR A 222 -7.64 -5.34 13.15
CA THR A 222 -8.15 -5.98 11.95
C THR A 222 -9.32 -5.19 11.37
N PHE A 223 -9.18 -4.78 10.11
CA PHE A 223 -10.17 -4.08 9.32
C PHE A 223 -10.93 -5.06 8.44
N PRO A 224 -12.25 -5.26 8.66
CA PRO A 224 -13.08 -5.93 7.69
C PRO A 224 -13.29 -5.00 6.49
N LEU A 225 -12.84 -5.42 5.31
CA LEU A 225 -13.07 -4.72 4.05
C LEU A 225 -14.14 -5.48 3.25
N GLU A 226 -15.27 -4.81 3.05
CA GLU A 226 -16.41 -5.36 2.34
C GLU A 226 -16.11 -5.63 0.87
N LYS A 227 -16.95 -6.47 0.25
CA LYS A 227 -16.80 -6.89 -1.15
C LYS A 227 -16.72 -5.72 -2.13
N ASP A 228 -17.42 -4.63 -1.85
CA ASP A 228 -17.50 -3.42 -2.67
C ASP A 228 -16.56 -2.29 -2.22
N ALA A 229 -15.72 -2.54 -1.22
CA ALA A 229 -14.71 -1.59 -0.79
C ALA A 229 -13.83 -1.12 -1.96
N THR A 230 -13.49 0.17 -1.92
CA THR A 230 -12.73 0.85 -2.95
C THR A 230 -11.33 1.21 -2.46
N MET A 231 -10.46 1.54 -3.40
CA MET A 231 -9.11 2.04 -3.10
C MET A 231 -9.15 3.34 -2.30
N GLU A 232 -10.15 4.21 -2.54
CA GLU A 232 -10.41 5.41 -1.74
C GLU A 232 -10.64 5.08 -0.27
N HIS A 233 -11.52 4.12 0.01
CA HIS A 233 -11.84 3.74 1.37
C HIS A 233 -10.60 3.27 2.14
N VAL A 234 -9.77 2.43 1.51
CA VAL A 234 -8.52 1.95 2.14
C VAL A 234 -7.49 3.07 2.25
N PHE A 235 -7.38 3.94 1.25
CA PHE A 235 -6.47 5.08 1.30
C PHE A 235 -6.81 6.03 2.45
N ASP A 236 -8.08 6.40 2.59
CA ASP A 236 -8.56 7.31 3.64
C ASP A 236 -8.41 6.65 5.04
N LEU A 237 -8.59 5.33 5.13
CA LEU A 237 -8.31 4.56 6.36
C LEU A 237 -6.83 4.62 6.74
N LEU A 238 -5.93 4.35 5.78
CA LEU A 238 -4.49 4.40 6.01
C LEU A 238 -4.02 5.83 6.32
N GLU A 239 -4.60 6.85 5.68
CA GLU A 239 -4.33 8.26 5.97
C GLU A 239 -4.59 8.60 7.43
N ARG A 240 -5.78 8.27 7.94
CA ARG A 240 -6.12 8.48 9.35
C ARG A 240 -5.24 7.66 10.27
N PHE A 241 -5.01 6.40 9.94
CA PHE A 241 -4.11 5.54 10.72
C PHE A 241 -2.72 6.16 10.87
N MET A 242 -2.14 6.71 9.79
CA MET A 242 -0.83 7.37 9.84
C MET A 242 -0.83 8.65 10.68
N VAL A 243 -1.94 9.39 10.71
CA VAL A 243 -2.09 10.58 11.57
C VAL A 243 -2.08 10.18 13.04
N VAL A 244 -2.93 9.21 13.43
CA VAL A 244 -3.00 8.76 14.83
C VAL A 244 -1.66 8.16 15.28
N LEU A 245 -1.00 7.39 14.41
CA LEU A 245 0.33 6.85 14.69
C LEU A 245 1.38 7.96 14.86
N GLY A 246 1.26 9.07 14.11
CA GLY A 246 2.08 10.27 14.30
C GLY A 246 1.85 10.94 15.65
N GLU A 247 0.60 11.08 16.09
CA GLU A 247 0.28 11.63 17.41
C GLU A 247 0.81 10.75 18.55
N TYR A 248 0.70 9.43 18.41
CA TYR A 248 1.30 8.49 19.35
C TYR A 248 2.82 8.67 19.43
N ARG A 249 3.50 8.73 18.28
CA ARG A 249 4.94 8.93 18.19
C ARG A 249 5.36 10.19 18.94
N ASP A 250 4.69 11.30 18.69
CA ASP A 250 5.04 12.58 19.32
C ASP A 250 4.86 12.54 20.84
N LYS A 251 3.80 11.88 21.33
CA LYS A 251 3.59 11.65 22.77
C LYS A 251 4.64 10.70 23.37
N MET A 252 5.05 9.65 22.66
CA MET A 252 6.12 8.75 23.09
C MET A 252 7.46 9.46 23.21
N VAL A 253 7.82 10.29 22.22
CA VAL A 253 9.05 11.09 22.27
C VAL A 253 9.03 12.05 23.45
N ALA A 254 7.89 12.69 23.73
CA ALA A 254 7.75 13.55 24.90
C ALA A 254 7.95 12.77 26.22
N LEU A 255 7.31 11.60 26.34
CA LEU A 255 7.42 10.73 27.51
C LEU A 255 8.86 10.24 27.74
N LEU A 256 9.59 9.90 26.68
CA LEU A 256 11.00 9.50 26.75
C LEU A 256 11.88 10.65 27.25
N LEU A 257 11.68 11.87 26.74
CA LEU A 257 12.41 13.05 27.19
C LEU A 257 12.16 13.34 28.69
N GLU A 258 10.92 13.22 29.16
CA GLU A 258 10.58 13.37 30.58
C GLU A 258 11.30 12.33 31.45
N TYR A 259 11.33 11.07 31.00
CA TYR A 259 12.02 9.99 31.70
C TYR A 259 13.54 10.22 31.77
N GLU A 260 14.18 10.66 30.68
CA GLU A 260 15.62 10.98 30.67
C GLU A 260 15.98 12.12 31.63
N VAL A 261 15.13 13.15 31.71
CA VAL A 261 15.29 14.25 32.66
C VAL A 261 15.11 13.77 34.10
N ALA A 262 14.11 12.92 34.37
CA ALA A 262 13.89 12.35 35.70
C ALA A 262 15.05 11.46 36.15
N LYS A 263 15.58 10.63 35.24
CA LYS A 263 16.72 9.73 35.50
C LYS A 263 18.02 10.48 35.79
N SER A 264 18.22 11.65 35.18
CA SER A 264 19.42 12.47 35.37
C SER A 264 19.36 13.40 36.59
N SER A 265 18.23 13.48 37.28
CA SER A 265 18.06 14.31 38.48
C SER A 265 18.69 13.66 39.73
N PRO A 266 19.57 14.36 40.48
CA PRO A 266 20.24 13.83 41.67
C PRO A 266 19.30 13.57 42.88
N ALA A 267 18.00 13.86 42.77
CA ALA A 267 17.02 13.72 43.84
C ALA A 267 16.48 12.29 44.04
N ALA A 268 16.77 11.34 43.14
CA ALA A 268 16.18 10.00 43.16
C ALA A 268 16.75 9.04 44.24
N ASN A 269 17.63 9.51 45.14
CA ASN A 269 18.27 8.66 46.17
C ASN A 269 17.56 8.65 47.53
N THR A 270 16.35 9.22 47.65
CA THR A 270 15.56 9.15 48.89
C THR A 270 14.41 8.16 48.75
N GLU A 271 14.48 7.10 49.57
CA GLU A 271 13.58 5.95 49.65
C GLU A 271 12.10 6.36 49.77
N ALA A 272 11.28 5.99 48.77
CA ALA A 272 9.85 5.59 48.84
C ALA A 272 9.05 5.93 47.57
N GLU A 273 9.56 6.77 46.66
CA GLU A 273 8.84 7.09 45.43
C GLU A 273 9.04 6.02 44.35
N HIS A 274 7.95 5.72 43.62
CA HIS A 274 7.91 4.68 42.60
C HIS A 274 9.06 4.86 41.60
N SER A 275 9.80 3.78 41.33
CA SER A 275 10.94 3.81 40.39
C SER A 275 10.52 4.50 39.08
N PRO A 276 11.30 5.47 38.57
CA PRO A 276 11.01 6.18 37.31
C PRO A 276 10.74 5.23 36.13
N ILE A 277 11.31 4.02 36.17
CA ILE A 277 11.08 2.96 35.18
C ILE A 277 9.62 2.48 35.21
N HIS A 278 9.06 2.21 36.40
CA HIS A 278 7.69 1.74 36.53
C HIS A 278 6.67 2.81 36.14
N GLN A 279 6.96 4.09 36.43
CA GLN A 279 6.11 5.20 35.99
C GLN A 279 6.13 5.32 34.46
N PHE A 280 7.30 5.19 33.83
CA PHE A 280 7.43 5.22 32.38
C PHE A 280 6.67 4.05 31.72
N GLU A 281 6.83 2.82 32.23
CA GLU A 281 6.11 1.64 31.71
C GLU A 281 4.59 1.79 31.79
N TRP A 282 4.08 2.33 32.90
CA TRP A 282 2.65 2.57 33.08
C TRP A 282 2.12 3.63 32.12
N SER A 283 2.83 4.76 31.97
CA SER A 283 2.47 5.80 31.00
C SER A 283 2.53 5.30 29.55
N ARG A 284 3.51 4.45 29.22
CA ARG A 284 3.62 3.80 27.90
C ARG A 284 2.40 2.91 27.63
N GLY A 285 2.00 2.08 28.61
CA GLY A 285 0.81 1.24 28.52
C GLY A 285 -0.46 2.06 28.28
N ALA A 286 -0.68 3.10 29.10
CA ALA A 286 -1.83 3.99 28.96
C ALA A 286 -1.87 4.71 27.60
N LEU A 287 -0.70 5.05 27.04
CA LEU A 287 -0.60 5.68 25.72
C LEU A 287 -0.89 4.68 24.58
N ALA A 288 -0.51 3.41 24.73
CA ALA A 288 -0.88 2.36 23.79
C ALA A 288 -2.40 2.11 23.80
N ASP A 289 -3.04 2.09 24.98
CA ASP A 289 -4.49 1.95 25.09
C ASP A 289 -5.22 3.13 24.41
N GLN A 290 -4.76 4.37 24.64
CA GLN A 290 -5.29 5.55 23.95
C GLN A 290 -5.13 5.47 22.43
N LEU A 291 -4.04 4.90 21.93
CA LEU A 291 -3.84 4.69 20.51
C LEU A 291 -4.90 3.72 19.97
N VAL A 292 -5.11 2.59 20.64
CA VAL A 292 -6.11 1.59 20.21
C VAL A 292 -7.51 2.23 20.18
N GLU A 293 -7.90 2.97 21.23
CA GLU A 293 -9.19 3.69 21.27
C GLU A 293 -9.32 4.74 20.15
N ALA A 294 -8.28 5.54 19.94
CA ALA A 294 -8.28 6.57 18.90
C ALA A 294 -8.39 5.95 17.50
N LEU A 295 -7.69 4.83 17.29
CA LEU A 295 -7.76 4.06 16.06
C LEU A 295 -9.19 3.52 15.88
N GLU A 296 -9.75 2.79 16.85
CA GLU A 296 -11.14 2.30 16.81
C GLU A 296 -12.16 3.40 16.48
N HIS A 297 -12.03 4.58 17.10
CA HIS A 297 -12.90 5.72 16.83
C HIS A 297 -12.73 6.25 15.39
N CYS A 298 -11.49 6.46 14.95
CA CYS A 298 -11.20 6.87 13.57
C CYS A 298 -11.82 5.92 12.54
N PHE A 299 -11.88 4.61 12.85
CA PHE A 299 -12.42 3.61 11.94
C PHE A 299 -13.94 3.57 11.93
N ALA A 300 -14.59 3.70 13.08
CA ALA A 300 -16.03 3.77 13.12
C ALA A 300 -16.55 4.98 12.31
N GLU A 301 -15.85 6.13 12.38
CA GLU A 301 -16.16 7.28 11.54
C GLU A 301 -16.02 6.98 10.03
N VAL A 302 -14.93 6.31 9.60
CA VAL A 302 -14.70 5.96 8.19
C VAL A 302 -15.76 4.97 7.69
N GLN A 303 -16.22 4.07 8.54
CA GLN A 303 -17.31 3.14 8.22
C GLN A 303 -18.70 3.78 8.25
N GLY A 304 -18.81 5.07 8.62
CA GLY A 304 -20.08 5.74 8.83
C GLY A 304 -20.89 5.15 9.99
N VAL A 305 -20.25 4.36 10.85
CA VAL A 305 -20.84 3.82 12.07
C VAL A 305 -20.80 4.93 13.11
N LYS A 306 -21.98 5.40 13.54
CA LYS A 306 -22.04 6.33 14.66
C LYS A 306 -21.51 5.62 15.90
N VAL A 307 -20.35 6.05 16.39
CA VAL A 307 -19.89 5.71 17.73
C VAL A 307 -20.84 6.39 18.71
N CYS A 308 -21.56 5.62 19.52
CA CYS A 308 -22.26 6.17 20.67
C CYS A 308 -21.22 6.48 21.74
N CYS A 309 -20.87 7.77 21.88
CA CYS A 309 -20.15 8.29 23.03
C CYS A 309 -20.96 8.13 24.32
#